data_AF-A0A351WLE1-F1
#
_entry.id   AF-A0A351WLE1-F1
#
_cell.length_a   1.000
_cell.length_b   1.000
_cell.length_c   1.000
_cell.angle_alpha   90.00
_cell.angle_beta   90.00
_cell.angle_gamma   90.00
#
_symmetry.space_group_name_H-M   'P 1'
#
loop_
_entity.id
_entity.type
_entity.pdbx_description
1 polymer ?
#
loop_
_entity_poly.entity_id
_entity_poly.type
_entity_poly.pdbx_seq_one_letter_code
_entity_poly.pdbx_strand_id
1 'polypeptide(L)'
;MKRTRILMAVLLIFFSGLLAGFVGGLGLARYQVARAIEKGPKGIRQIVMRRLTHELKLTDAQLQAIDPIVDRAHKNLRQVRLNQQPTIQRIVEQALFEMRPELTDAQNKKLDAMKEKIDRQWGLRE
;
A
#
# COMPACT_ATOMS: atom_id res chain seq x y z
N MET A 1 -42.94 4.33 -9.20
CA MET A 1 -42.42 4.84 -7.89
C MET A 1 -41.84 3.79 -6.93
N LYS A 2 -42.07 2.47 -7.10
CA LYS A 2 -41.52 1.43 -6.19
C LYS A 2 -40.07 1.02 -6.50
N ARG A 3 -39.68 1.00 -7.78
CA ARG A 3 -38.31 0.62 -8.22
C ARG A 3 -37.23 1.60 -7.77
N THR A 4 -37.53 2.90 -7.73
CA THR A 4 -36.59 3.95 -7.27
C THR A 4 -36.34 3.90 -5.77
N ARG A 5 -37.35 3.53 -4.96
CA ARG A 5 -37.17 3.33 -3.51
C ARG A 5 -36.31 2.10 -3.21
N ILE A 6 -36.46 1.02 -3.98
CA ILE A 6 -35.61 -0.18 -3.85
C ILE A 6 -34.17 0.14 -4.27
N LEU A 7 -33.98 0.87 -5.37
CA LEU A 7 -32.65 1.30 -5.82
C LEU A 7 -31.97 2.21 -4.78
N MET A 8 -32.72 3.13 -4.17
CA MET A 8 -32.20 3.97 -3.09
C MET A 8 -31.83 3.16 -1.85
N ALA A 9 -32.65 2.19 -1.44
CA ALA A 9 -32.32 1.32 -0.30
C ALA A 9 -31.05 0.50 -0.56
N VAL A 10 -30.85 -0.01 -1.78
CA VAL A 10 -29.65 -0.75 -2.18
C VAL A 10 -28.41 0.15 -2.19
N LEU A 11 -28.52 1.36 -2.74
CA LEU A 11 -27.42 2.33 -2.71
C LEU A 11 -27.06 2.72 -1.28
N LEU A 12 -28.05 2.88 -0.39
CA LEU A 12 -27.82 3.23 1.01
C LEU A 12 -27.04 2.13 1.75
N ILE A 13 -27.36 0.86 1.51
CA ILE A 13 -26.61 -0.29 2.04
C ILE A 13 -25.19 -0.36 1.45
N PHE A 14 -25.04 -0.05 0.16
CA PHE A 14 -23.74 0.00 -0.51
C PHE A 14 -22.84 1.08 0.11
N PHE A 15 -23.36 2.30 0.29
CA PHE A 15 -22.62 3.40 0.91
C PHE A 15 -22.37 3.19 2.41
N SER A 16 -23.30 2.57 3.15
CA SER A 16 -23.06 2.24 4.56
C SER A 16 -21.96 1.19 4.72
N GLY A 17 -21.89 0.20 3.82
CA GLY A 17 -20.78 -0.74 3.72
C GLY A 17 -19.46 -0.07 3.33
N LEU A 18 -19.51 0.92 2.43
CA LEU A 18 -18.34 1.70 2.02
C LEU A 18 -17.77 2.53 3.19
N LEU A 19 -18.63 3.20 3.96
CA LEU A 19 -18.25 4.02 5.12
C LEU A 19 -17.75 3.16 6.29
N ALA A 20 -18.43 2.06 6.61
CA ALA A 20 -17.97 1.12 7.64
C ALA A 20 -16.63 0.47 7.24
N GLY A 21 -16.47 0.12 5.95
CA GLY A 21 -15.21 -0.38 5.39
C GLY A 21 -14.08 0.66 5.37
N PHE A 22 -14.39 1.95 5.21
CA PHE A 22 -13.40 3.03 5.24
C PHE A 22 -12.87 3.29 6.66
N VAL A 23 -13.76 3.37 7.65
CA VAL A 23 -13.39 3.61 9.06
C VAL A 23 -12.71 2.37 9.68
N GLY A 24 -13.24 1.17 9.44
CA GLY A 24 -12.58 -0.08 9.85
C GLY A 24 -11.27 -0.36 9.09
N GLY A 25 -11.22 0.06 7.83
CA GLY A 25 -10.06 -0.06 6.95
C GLY A 25 -8.87 0.78 7.40
N LEU A 26 -9.08 1.99 7.91
CA LEU A 26 -7.99 2.86 8.38
C LEU A 26 -7.29 2.32 9.65
N GLY A 27 -8.05 1.67 10.55
CA GLY A 27 -7.49 1.05 11.76
C GLY A 27 -6.69 -0.22 11.46
N LEU A 28 -7.23 -1.11 10.61
CA LEU A 28 -6.59 -2.37 10.24
C LEU A 28 -5.46 -2.20 9.21
N ALA A 29 -5.53 -1.17 8.35
CA ALA A 29 -4.48 -0.86 7.37
C ALA A 29 -3.16 -0.51 8.07
N ARG A 30 -3.20 0.24 9.17
CA ARG A 30 -1.97 0.61 9.90
C ARG A 30 -1.22 -0.61 10.45
N TYR A 31 -1.94 -1.60 10.97
CA TYR A 31 -1.34 -2.80 11.56
C TYR A 31 -0.89 -3.82 10.50
N GLN A 32 -1.63 -3.94 9.39
CA GLN A 32 -1.31 -4.89 8.32
C GLN A 32 -0.25 -4.37 7.34
N VAL A 33 -0.21 -3.07 7.07
CA VAL A 33 0.81 -2.45 6.21
C VAL A 33 2.19 -2.57 6.86
N ALA A 34 2.30 -2.40 8.19
CA ALA A 34 3.56 -2.58 8.91
C ALA A 34 4.13 -4.01 8.74
N ARG A 35 3.28 -5.04 8.83
CA ARG A 35 3.68 -6.45 8.59
C ARG A 35 3.90 -6.80 7.12
N ALA A 36 3.22 -6.12 6.19
CA ALA A 36 3.40 -6.32 4.75
C ALA A 36 4.73 -5.74 4.24
N ILE A 37 5.21 -4.64 4.84
CA ILE A 37 6.53 -4.08 4.58
C ILE A 37 7.64 -5.07 4.99
N GLU A 38 7.43 -5.82 6.08
CA GLU A 38 8.40 -6.79 6.62
C GLU A 38 8.55 -8.07 5.78
N LYS A 39 7.49 -8.51 5.09
CA LYS A 39 7.49 -9.75 4.26
C LYS A 39 7.83 -9.54 2.79
N GLY A 40 8.12 -8.30 2.40
CA GLY A 40 8.48 -7.95 1.03
C GLY A 40 7.35 -8.08 0.00
N PRO A 41 7.64 -7.80 -1.29
CA PRO A 41 6.63 -7.63 -2.35
C PRO A 41 5.74 -8.87 -2.57
N LYS A 42 6.28 -10.07 -2.33
CA LYS A 42 5.55 -11.34 -2.53
C LYS A 42 4.38 -11.53 -1.55
N GLY A 43 4.42 -10.88 -0.37
CA GLY A 43 3.33 -10.96 0.61
C GLY A 43 2.07 -10.21 0.18
N ILE A 44 2.21 -9.15 -0.62
CA ILE A 44 1.09 -8.25 -0.98
C ILE A 44 0.03 -8.97 -1.81
N ARG A 45 0.44 -9.74 -2.84
CA ARG A 45 -0.52 -10.49 -3.67
C ARG A 45 -1.34 -11.47 -2.85
N GLN A 46 -0.68 -12.21 -1.94
CA GLN A 46 -1.36 -13.19 -1.10
C GLN A 46 -2.34 -12.53 -0.11
N ILE A 47 -1.95 -11.40 0.48
CA ILE A 47 -2.82 -10.62 1.38
C ILE A 47 -4.04 -10.09 0.62
N VAL A 48 -3.84 -9.52 -0.58
CA VAL A 48 -4.92 -9.00 -1.41
C VAL A 48 -5.88 -10.11 -1.82
N MET A 49 -5.38 -11.23 -2.33
CA MET A 49 -6.22 -12.37 -2.69
C MET A 49 -7.00 -12.89 -1.48
N ARG A 50 -6.35 -13.07 -0.33
CA ARG A 50 -7.01 -13.57 0.89
C ARG A 50 -8.13 -12.63 1.36
N ARG A 51 -7.92 -11.31 1.25
CA ARG A 51 -8.94 -10.31 1.58
C ARG A 51 -10.09 -10.34 0.58
N LEU A 52 -9.82 -10.37 -0.73
CA LEU A 52 -10.85 -10.45 -1.77
C LEU A 52 -11.69 -11.72 -1.61
N THR A 53 -11.06 -12.87 -1.37
CA THR A 53 -11.76 -14.13 -1.13
C THR A 53 -12.66 -14.05 0.10
N HIS A 54 -12.17 -13.48 1.21
CA HIS A 54 -12.93 -13.40 2.46
C HIS A 54 -14.11 -12.42 2.36
N GLU A 55 -13.88 -11.21 1.86
CA GLU A 55 -14.87 -10.13 1.82
C GLU A 55 -15.94 -10.36 0.76
N LEU A 56 -15.54 -10.90 -0.41
CA LEU A 56 -16.44 -11.11 -1.54
C LEU A 56 -16.97 -12.54 -1.63
N LYS A 57 -16.51 -13.44 -0.74
CA LYS A 57 -16.84 -14.87 -0.73
C LYS A 57 -16.68 -15.52 -2.11
N LEU A 58 -15.52 -15.29 -2.72
CA LEU A 58 -15.23 -15.74 -4.08
C LEU A 58 -15.29 -17.26 -4.19
N THR A 59 -15.90 -17.76 -5.27
CA THR A 59 -15.85 -19.19 -5.64
C THR A 59 -14.50 -19.56 -6.26
N ASP A 60 -14.19 -20.85 -6.34
CA ASP A 60 -12.93 -21.32 -6.95
C ASP A 60 -12.78 -20.87 -8.40
N ALA A 61 -13.87 -20.88 -9.18
CA ALA A 61 -13.89 -20.40 -10.56
C ALA A 61 -13.59 -18.89 -10.64
N GLN A 62 -14.15 -18.08 -9.73
CA GLN A 62 -13.86 -16.65 -9.66
C GLN A 62 -12.42 -16.39 -9.22
N LEU A 63 -11.90 -17.20 -8.30
CA LEU A 63 -10.53 -17.09 -7.82
C LEU A 63 -9.52 -17.34 -8.95
N GLN A 64 -9.74 -18.38 -9.77
CA GLN A 64 -8.92 -18.66 -10.95
C GLN A 64 -8.96 -17.53 -11.98
N ALA A 65 -10.10 -16.86 -12.15
CA ALA A 65 -10.22 -15.73 -13.08
C ALA A 65 -9.58 -14.44 -12.56
N ILE A 66 -9.67 -14.18 -11.24
CA ILE A 66 -9.20 -12.94 -10.61
C ILE A 66 -7.69 -12.96 -10.33
N ASP A 67 -7.13 -14.12 -10.01
CA ASP A 67 -5.71 -14.28 -9.69
C ASP A 67 -4.75 -13.66 -10.75
N PRO A 68 -4.89 -13.95 -12.07
CA PRO A 68 -4.02 -13.33 -13.08
C PRO A 68 -4.22 -11.82 -13.22
N ILE A 69 -5.40 -11.29 -12.87
CA ILE A 69 -5.68 -9.85 -12.88
C ILE A 69 -4.88 -9.17 -11.75
N VAL A 70 -4.93 -9.73 -10.55
CA VAL A 70 -4.20 -9.23 -9.38
C VAL A 70 -2.68 -9.37 -9.60
N ASP A 71 -2.22 -10.47 -10.21
CA ASP A 71 -0.81 -10.65 -10.54
C ASP A 71 -0.30 -9.59 -11.52
N ARG A 72 -1.03 -9.32 -12.60
CA ARG A 72 -0.69 -8.26 -13.55
C ARG A 72 -0.66 -6.88 -12.88
N ALA A 73 -1.65 -6.56 -12.04
CA ALA A 73 -1.67 -5.31 -11.30
C ALA A 73 -0.44 -5.18 -10.37
N HIS A 74 -0.08 -6.27 -9.67
CA HIS A 74 1.11 -6.31 -8.82
C HIS A 74 2.40 -6.07 -9.61
N LYS A 75 2.54 -6.71 -10.78
CA LYS A 75 3.69 -6.51 -11.67
C LYS A 75 3.78 -5.06 -12.17
N ASN A 76 2.66 -4.47 -12.58
CA ASN A 76 2.61 -3.08 -13.04
C ASN A 76 3.03 -2.11 -11.92
N LEU A 77 2.50 -2.28 -10.71
CA LEU A 77 2.89 -1.46 -9.56
C LEU A 77 4.38 -1.63 -9.20
N ARG A 78 4.90 -2.86 -9.29
CA ARG A 78 6.34 -3.11 -9.10
C ARG A 78 7.16 -2.36 -10.14
N GLN A 79 6.73 -2.36 -11.40
CA GLN A 79 7.43 -1.64 -12.48
C GLN A 79 7.42 -0.14 -12.24
N VAL A 80 6.28 0.45 -11.88
CA VAL A 80 6.18 1.88 -11.52
C VAL A 80 7.14 2.21 -10.38
N ARG A 81 7.16 1.38 -9.33
CA ARG A 81 8.08 1.58 -8.20
C ARG A 81 9.54 1.57 -8.64
N LEU A 82 9.96 0.58 -9.43
CA LEU A 82 11.34 0.49 -9.93
C LEU A 82 11.70 1.69 -10.82
N ASN A 83 10.80 2.10 -11.70
CA ASN A 83 11.03 3.23 -12.60
C ASN A 83 11.16 4.56 -11.84
N GLN A 84 10.42 4.73 -10.74
CA GLN A 84 10.46 5.95 -9.92
C GLN A 84 11.53 5.90 -8.82
N GLN A 85 12.12 4.74 -8.57
CA GLN A 85 13.10 4.54 -7.50
C GLN A 85 14.29 5.52 -7.56
N PRO A 86 14.92 5.76 -8.73
CA PRO A 86 16.03 6.71 -8.82
C PRO A 86 15.58 8.15 -8.55
N THR A 87 14.38 8.52 -8.98
CA THR A 87 13.83 9.86 -8.74
C THR A 87 13.62 10.10 -7.25
N ILE A 88 13.07 9.11 -6.55
CA ILE A 88 12.89 9.17 -5.10
C ILE A 88 14.24 9.28 -4.39
N GLN A 89 15.23 8.46 -4.77
CA GLN A 89 16.59 8.54 -4.21
C GLN A 89 17.15 9.96 -4.31
N ARG A 90 17.10 10.57 -5.50
CA ARG A 90 17.58 11.94 -5.71
C ARG A 90 16.88 12.97 -4.82
N ILE A 91 15.55 12.87 -4.68
CA ILE A 91 14.79 13.78 -3.82
C ILE A 91 15.25 13.65 -2.36
N VAL A 92 15.42 12.42 -1.87
CA VAL A 92 15.88 12.17 -0.50
C VAL A 92 17.31 12.66 -0.31
N GLU A 93 18.22 12.36 -1.23
CA GLU A 93 19.62 12.81 -1.16
C GLU A 93 19.73 14.33 -1.17
N GLN A 94 18.96 15.00 -2.02
CA GLN A 94 18.91 16.46 -2.07
C GLN A 94 18.43 17.04 -0.73
N ALA A 95 17.35 16.51 -0.16
CA ALA A 95 16.85 16.97 1.13
C ALA A 95 17.87 16.74 2.26
N LEU A 96 18.60 15.62 2.23
CA LEU A 96 19.68 15.36 3.20
C LEU A 96 20.84 16.34 3.04
N PHE A 97 21.23 16.64 1.81
CA PHE A 97 22.27 17.63 1.51
C PHE A 97 21.90 19.02 2.04
N GLU A 98 20.65 19.44 1.84
CA GLU A 98 20.13 20.73 2.33
C GLU A 98 20.02 20.80 3.86
N MET A 99 19.69 19.69 4.53
CA MET A 99 19.57 19.68 6.00
C MET A 99 20.92 19.62 6.73
N ARG A 100 21.95 18.99 6.15
CA ARG A 100 23.24 18.73 6.83
C ARG A 100 23.93 19.98 7.41
N PRO A 101 23.97 21.14 6.73
CA PRO A 101 24.59 22.36 7.24
C PRO A 101 23.91 22.93 8.48
N GLU A 102 22.60 22.68 8.64
CA GLU A 102 21.77 23.20 9.74
C GLU A 102 21.85 22.34 11.01
N LEU A 103 22.59 21.24 10.96
CA LEU A 103 22.64 20.24 12.02
C LEU A 103 24.03 20.15 12.66
N THR A 104 24.03 19.89 13.96
CA THR A 104 25.24 19.50 14.68
C THR A 104 25.75 18.13 14.24
N ASP A 105 27.03 17.83 14.49
CA ASP A 105 27.62 16.53 14.19
C ASP A 105 26.87 15.35 14.80
N ALA A 106 26.36 15.52 16.03
CA ALA A 106 25.56 14.49 16.71
C ALA A 106 24.21 14.25 16.00
N GLN A 107 23.57 15.31 15.51
CA GLN A 107 22.31 15.20 14.76
C GLN A 107 22.53 14.64 13.35
N ASN A 108 23.64 14.98 12.69
CA ASN A 108 24.02 14.42 11.40
C ASN A 108 24.21 12.89 11.47
N LYS A 109 24.86 12.37 12.51
CA LYS A 109 24.95 10.92 12.73
C LYS A 109 23.57 10.24 12.88
N LYS A 110 22.63 10.91 13.54
CA LYS A 110 21.25 10.42 13.68
C LYS A 110 20.51 10.49 12.33
N LEU A 111 20.75 11.52 11.53
CA LEU A 111 20.20 11.68 10.20
C LEU A 111 20.65 10.56 9.26
N ASP A 112 21.94 10.18 9.30
CA ASP A 112 22.45 9.06 8.52
C ASP A 112 21.79 7.72 8.92
N ALA A 113 21.60 7.47 10.22
CA ALA A 113 20.87 6.30 10.70
C ALA A 113 19.39 6.29 10.27
N MET A 114 18.76 7.46 10.14
CA MET A 114 17.41 7.60 9.59
C MET A 114 17.39 7.31 8.09
N LYS A 115 18.37 7.82 7.33
CA LYS A 115 18.52 7.50 5.90
C LYS A 115 18.61 6.00 5.68
N GLU A 116 19.44 5.28 6.43
CA GLU A 116 19.57 3.84 6.27
C GLU A 116 18.26 3.07 6.48
N LYS A 117 17.42 3.53 7.41
CA LYS A 117 16.09 2.92 7.64
C LYS A 117 15.17 3.13 6.44
N ILE A 118 15.16 4.34 5.89
CA ILE A 118 14.38 4.70 4.68
C ILE A 118 14.85 3.85 3.50
N ASP A 119 16.16 3.78 3.30
CA ASP A 119 16.76 2.99 2.22
C ASP A 119 16.35 1.51 2.29
N ARG A 120 16.36 0.92 3.49
CA ARG A 120 15.90 -0.47 3.71
C ARG A 120 14.40 -0.64 3.44
N GLN A 121 13.56 0.28 3.89
CA GLN A 121 12.11 0.18 3.71
C GLN A 121 11.67 0.34 2.25
N TRP A 122 12.34 1.23 1.52
CA TRP A 122 11.98 1.56 0.14
C TRP A 122 12.79 0.76 -0.88
N GLY A 123 13.71 -0.09 -0.39
CA GLY A 123 14.60 -0.90 -1.21
C GLY A 123 15.57 -0.07 -2.04
N LEU A 124 15.88 1.17 -1.62
CA LEU A 124 16.73 2.13 -2.34
C LEU A 124 18.23 1.76 -2.30
N ARG A 125 18.56 0.53 -1.95
CA ARG A 125 19.92 -0.02 -2.02
C ARG A 125 19.92 -1.14 -3.06
N GLU A 126 20.86 -1.05 -4.01
CA GLU A 126 21.23 -2.13 -4.92
C GLU A 126 21.84 -3.32 -4.16
#